data_AF-A0A517S9H3-F1
#
_entry.id   AF-A0A517S9H3-F1
#
_cell.length_a   1.000
_cell.length_b   1.000
_cell.length_c   1.000
_cell.angle_alpha   90.00
_cell.angle_beta   90.00
_cell.angle_gamma   90.00
#
_symmetry.space_group_name_H-M   'P 1'
#
loop_
_entity.id
_entity.type
_entity.pdbx_description
1 polymer ?
#
loop_
_entity_poly.entity_id
_entity_poly.type
_entity_poly.pdbx_seq_one_letter_code
_entity_poly.pdbx_strand_id
1 'polypeptide(L)'
;MTEESTTKKKTTKDQDTASVEPAKVIRQGAIAASIWKRQSPSGFAYYDFTISRSWKTQTGKTGYSRSFFGANQEALLHVVTETTKWIAENTQEQPELASEPAAMAA
;
A
#
# COMPACT_ATOMS: atom_id res chain seq x y z
N MET A 1 43.01 -13.61 22.31
CA MET A 1 41.91 -13.91 23.24
C MET A 1 40.72 -13.09 22.75
N THR A 2 39.99 -13.68 21.78
CA THR A 2 38.62 -14.23 21.89
C THR A 2 37.60 -13.15 21.53
N GLU A 3 37.17 -13.09 20.25
CA GLU A 3 35.95 -13.74 19.69
C GLU A 3 34.66 -13.04 20.16
N GLU A 4 34.00 -12.28 19.29
CA GLU A 4 32.93 -12.69 18.34
C GLU A 4 31.57 -12.23 18.86
N SER A 5 30.80 -11.51 18.02
CA SER A 5 29.35 -11.70 17.84
C SER A 5 28.80 -10.70 16.82
N THR A 6 28.99 -11.07 15.55
CA THR A 6 28.25 -10.62 14.38
C THR A 6 26.77 -10.94 14.56
N THR A 7 25.92 -9.93 14.82
CA THR A 7 24.46 -10.15 14.88
C THR A 7 23.76 -9.63 13.63
N LYS A 8 23.74 -10.53 12.64
CA LYS A 8 22.64 -10.88 11.71
C LYS A 8 21.62 -9.80 11.36
N LYS A 9 21.78 -9.32 10.11
CA LYS A 9 20.75 -8.82 9.19
C LYS A 9 19.58 -9.81 9.17
N LYS A 10 18.47 -9.50 9.84
CA LYS A 10 17.22 -10.27 9.72
C LYS A 10 16.36 -9.64 8.63
N THR A 11 16.67 -10.05 7.41
CA THR A 11 15.69 -10.19 6.32
C THR A 11 14.48 -10.94 6.85
N THR A 12 13.33 -10.29 6.90
CA THR A 12 12.03 -10.97 6.83
C THR A 12 11.84 -11.38 5.38
N LYS A 13 12.00 -12.67 5.13
CA LYS A 13 11.60 -13.36 3.90
C LYS A 13 10.26 -14.03 4.21
N ASP A 14 9.20 -13.55 3.56
CA ASP A 14 7.93 -14.22 3.28
C ASP A 14 7.19 -13.24 2.36
N GLN A 15 6.71 -13.55 1.16
CA GLN A 15 6.57 -14.82 0.48
C GLN A 15 6.28 -14.47 -1.00
N ASP A 16 6.64 -15.37 -1.90
CA ASP A 16 6.38 -15.35 -3.33
C ASP A 16 4.98 -14.80 -3.70
N THR A 17 4.91 -13.58 -4.22
CA THR A 17 3.79 -13.07 -5.02
C THR A 17 4.37 -11.98 -5.91
N ALA A 18 4.00 -12.00 -7.20
CA ALA A 18 4.45 -11.08 -8.22
C ALA A 18 4.67 -9.66 -7.69
N SER A 19 5.75 -9.01 -8.13
CA SER A 19 6.06 -7.61 -7.87
C SER A 19 4.89 -6.72 -8.32
N VAL A 20 3.85 -6.59 -7.48
CA VAL A 20 2.72 -5.71 -7.74
C VAL A 20 3.25 -4.32 -7.48
N GLU A 21 3.75 -3.67 -8.53
CA GLU A 21 4.08 -2.27 -8.46
C GLU A 21 2.84 -1.50 -7.97
N PRO A 22 2.99 -0.56 -7.02
CA PRO A 22 1.86 0.23 -6.58
C PRO A 22 1.30 0.99 -7.78
N ALA A 23 0.01 0.82 -8.05
CA ALA A 23 -0.69 1.46 -9.17
C ALA A 23 -0.55 2.99 -9.12
N LYS A 24 -0.50 3.55 -7.91
CA LYS A 24 -0.22 4.96 -7.67
C LYS A 24 0.40 5.16 -6.30
N VAL A 25 1.27 6.16 -6.19
CA VAL A 25 1.77 6.64 -4.90
C VAL A 25 1.48 8.13 -4.80
N ILE A 26 0.83 8.53 -3.72
CA ILE A 26 0.52 9.92 -3.39
C ILE A 26 1.33 10.30 -2.17
N ARG A 27 2.10 11.38 -2.26
CA ARG A 27 3.03 11.79 -1.20
C ARG A 27 2.83 13.25 -0.84
N GLN A 28 2.80 13.52 0.47
CA GLN A 28 2.83 14.86 1.02
C GLN A 28 3.83 14.92 2.18
N GLY A 29 4.96 15.57 1.92
CA GLY A 29 6.06 15.69 2.88
C GLY A 29 6.58 14.33 3.35
N ALA A 30 6.41 14.08 4.65
CA ALA A 30 6.83 12.84 5.30
C ALA A 30 5.82 11.69 5.14
N ILE A 31 4.57 11.95 4.75
CA ILE A 31 3.49 10.96 4.62
C ILE A 31 3.34 10.53 3.16
N ALA A 32 3.18 9.23 2.91
CA ALA A 32 2.87 8.69 1.59
C ALA A 32 1.82 7.59 1.68
N ALA A 33 0.86 7.61 0.75
CA ALA A 33 -0.06 6.51 0.49
C ALA A 33 0.35 5.78 -0.80
N SER A 34 0.44 4.46 -0.73
CA SER A 34 0.63 3.59 -1.88
C SER A 34 -0.67 2.85 -2.15
N ILE A 35 -1.15 2.92 -3.39
CA ILE A 35 -2.37 2.27 -3.86
C ILE A 35 -1.97 1.01 -4.63
N TRP A 36 -2.62 -0.10 -4.34
CA TRP A 36 -2.34 -1.43 -4.86
C TRP A 36 -3.58 -1.97 -5.54
N LYS A 37 -3.44 -2.47 -6.77
CA LYS A 37 -4.51 -3.20 -7.43
C LYS A 37 -4.42 -4.66 -7.00
N ARG A 38 -5.47 -5.19 -6.38
CA ARG A 38 -5.57 -6.58 -5.96
C ARG A 38 -6.76 -7.24 -6.63
N GLN A 39 -6.66 -8.54 -6.85
CA GLN A 39 -7.76 -9.35 -7.32
C GLN A 39 -8.17 -10.31 -6.21
N SER A 40 -9.46 -10.34 -5.90
CA SER A 40 -10.03 -11.32 -5.00
C SER A 40 -10.02 -12.72 -5.63
N PRO A 41 -10.00 -13.80 -4.83
CA PRO A 41 -10.16 -15.16 -5.36
C PRO A 41 -11.47 -15.37 -6.13
N SER A 42 -12.49 -14.55 -5.84
CA SER A 42 -13.78 -14.49 -6.54
C SER A 42 -13.74 -13.77 -7.90
N GLY A 43 -12.58 -13.28 -8.34
CA GLY A 43 -12.40 -12.63 -9.64
C GLY A 43 -12.56 -11.11 -9.64
N PHE A 44 -13.18 -10.52 -8.62
CA PHE A 44 -13.31 -9.06 -8.49
C PHE A 44 -11.98 -8.38 -8.22
N ALA A 45 -11.60 -7.41 -9.04
CA ALA A 45 -10.47 -6.54 -8.78
C ALA A 45 -10.90 -5.35 -7.91
N TYR A 46 -10.06 -4.98 -6.95
CA TYR A 46 -10.26 -3.85 -6.06
C TYR A 46 -8.95 -3.10 -5.85
N TYR A 47 -9.06 -1.81 -5.52
CA TYR A 47 -7.92 -1.02 -5.10
C TYR A 47 -7.86 -0.97 -3.58
N ASP A 48 -6.71 -1.33 -3.02
CA ASP A 48 -6.36 -1.17 -1.61
C ASP A 48 -5.30 -0.07 -1.47
N PHE A 49 -5.19 0.58 -0.32
CA PHE A 49 -4.12 1.54 -0.10
C PHE A 49 -3.50 1.46 1.30
N THR A 50 -2.20 1.70 1.37
CA THR A 50 -1.41 1.68 2.59
C THR A 50 -0.75 3.02 2.82
N ILE A 51 -0.88 3.59 4.02
CA ILE A 51 -0.24 4.85 4.39
C ILE A 51 0.98 4.59 5.27
N SER A 52 2.08 5.29 5.00
CA SER A 52 3.29 5.25 5.79
C SER A 52 3.91 6.64 5.96
N ARG A 53 4.61 6.83 7.07
CA ARG A 53 5.44 8.00 7.35
C ARG A 53 6.91 7.65 7.20
N SER A 54 7.61 8.40 6.35
CA SER A 54 9.07 8.38 6.26
C SER A 54 9.69 9.26 7.35
N TRP A 55 10.77 8.78 7.95
CA TRP A 55 11.61 9.55 8.85
C TRP A 55 13.07 9.31 8.51
N LYS A 56 13.92 10.28 8.83
CA LYS A 56 15.36 10.20 8.61
C LYS A 56 16.09 10.48 9.91
N THR A 57 16.99 9.60 10.32
CA THR A 57 17.90 9.91 11.43
C THR A 57 19.01 10.83 10.97
N GLN A 58 19.62 11.53 11.92
CA GLN A 58 20.80 12.36 11.69
C GLN A 58 21.97 11.57 11.09
N THR A 59 22.04 10.26 11.37
CA THR A 59 23.01 9.30 10.79
C THR A 59 22.70 8.89 9.36
N GLY A 60 21.71 9.51 8.69
CA GLY A 60 21.39 9.29 7.29
C GLY A 60 20.50 8.07 7.00
N LYS A 61 20.11 7.30 8.02
CA LYS A 61 19.20 6.16 7.83
C LYS A 61 17.77 6.65 7.65
N THR A 62 17.13 6.22 6.58
CA THR A 62 15.71 6.46 6.32
C THR A 62 14.90 5.23 6.75
N GLY A 63 13.85 5.45 7.52
CA GLY A 63 12.90 4.42 7.93
C GLY A 63 11.47 4.80 7.59
N TYR A 64 10.60 3.79 7.61
CA TYR A 64 9.17 3.95 7.43
C TYR A 64 8.45 3.53 8.71
N SER A 65 7.39 4.23 9.07
CA SER A 65 6.55 3.93 10.24
C SER A 65 5.08 4.07 9.87
N ARG A 66 4.23 3.28 10.53
CA ARG A 66 2.76 3.38 10.46
C ARG A 66 2.19 4.19 11.63
N SER A 67 3.05 4.79 12.45
CA SER A 67 2.67 5.71 13.52
C SER A 67 2.70 7.13 12.99
N PHE A 68 1.75 7.96 13.42
CA PHE A 68 1.59 9.34 12.98
C PHE A 68 1.54 10.29 14.19
N PHE A 69 1.92 11.55 13.99
CA PHE A 69 1.83 12.59 15.03
C PHE A 69 0.68 13.55 14.72
N GLY A 70 0.16 14.26 15.73
CA GLY A 70 -0.93 15.23 15.54
C GLY A 70 -0.60 16.32 14.51
N ALA A 71 0.66 16.76 14.44
CA ALA A 71 1.15 17.71 13.43
C ALA A 71 1.04 17.19 11.98
N ASN A 72 0.80 15.89 11.78
CA ASN A 72 0.59 15.31 10.45
C ASN A 72 -0.88 15.30 10.02
N GLN A 73 -1.81 15.87 10.81
CA GLN A 73 -3.24 15.83 10.54
C GLN A 73 -3.58 16.32 9.12
N GLU A 74 -3.12 17.52 8.76
CA GLU A 74 -3.41 18.10 7.44
C GLU A 74 -2.85 17.22 6.30
N ALA A 75 -1.62 16.72 6.48
CA ALA A 75 -0.99 15.85 5.51
C ALA A 75 -1.69 14.49 5.37
N LEU A 76 -2.20 13.94 6.47
CA LEU A 76 -2.98 12.70 6.44
C LEU A 76 -4.31 12.90 5.72
N LEU A 77 -5.04 13.97 6.04
CA LEU A 77 -6.33 14.26 5.42
C LEU A 77 -6.17 14.41 3.92
N HIS A 78 -5.24 15.24 3.47
CA HIS A 78 -5.02 15.48 2.05
C HIS A 78 -4.56 14.19 1.32
N VAL A 79 -3.64 13.41 1.89
CA VAL A 79 -3.23 12.12 1.29
C VAL A 79 -4.40 11.14 1.21
N VAL A 80 -5.24 11.02 2.24
CA VAL A 80 -6.41 10.14 2.24
C VAL A 80 -7.45 10.61 1.22
N THR A 81 -7.75 11.91 1.18
CA THR A 81 -8.72 12.49 0.23
C THR A 81 -8.29 12.26 -1.21
N GLU A 82 -7.04 12.57 -1.56
CA GLU A 82 -6.52 12.36 -2.91
C GLU A 82 -6.50 10.87 -3.28
N THR A 83 -6.13 10.00 -2.34
CA THR A 83 -6.10 8.55 -2.56
C THR A 83 -7.49 7.98 -2.82
N THR A 84 -8.46 8.34 -1.98
CA THR A 84 -9.85 7.86 -2.13
C THR A 84 -10.51 8.41 -3.39
N LYS A 85 -10.24 9.67 -3.75
CA LYS A 85 -10.69 10.26 -5.02
C LYS A 85 -10.12 9.49 -6.22
N TRP A 86 -8.81 9.23 -6.22
CA TRP A 86 -8.17 8.47 -7.30
C TRP A 86 -8.75 7.06 -7.42
N ILE A 87 -8.98 6.38 -6.29
CA ILE A 87 -9.61 5.05 -6.28
C ILE A 87 -11.03 5.11 -6.85
N ALA A 88 -11.83 6.10 -6.45
CA ALA A 88 -13.20 6.25 -6.97
C ALA A 88 -13.20 6.43 -8.49
N GLU A 89 -12.34 7.31 -9.02
CA GLU A 89 -12.18 7.54 -10.46
C GLU A 89 -11.77 6.26 -11.20
N ASN A 90 -10.78 5.52 -10.69
CA ASN A 90 -10.23 4.33 -11.34
C ASN A 90 -11.10 3.07 -11.14
N THR A 91 -11.99 3.06 -10.15
CA THR A 91 -12.95 1.97 -9.94
C THR A 91 -14.15 2.11 -10.90
N GLN A 92 -14.55 3.33 -11.26
CA GLN A 92 -15.61 3.55 -12.25
C GLN A 92 -15.21 3.19 -13.68
N GLU A 93 -13.92 3.22 -14.00
CA GLU A 93 -13.38 2.77 -15.30
C GLU A 93 -13.25 1.23 -15.40
N GLN A 94 -13.64 0.46 -14.37
CA GLN A 94 -13.78 -0.99 -14.45
C GLN A 94 -15.25 -1.35 -14.72
N PRO A 95 -15.68 -1.57 -15.97
CA PRO A 95 -17.05 -1.96 -16.27
C PRO A 95 -17.33 -3.38 -15.74
N GLU A 96 -18.22 -3.46 -14.76
CA GLU A 96 -19.43 -4.30 -14.69
C GLU A 96 -19.54 -5.63 -15.48
N LEU A 97 -18.48 -6.43 -15.63
CA LEU A 97 -18.62 -7.82 -16.11
C LEU A 97 -19.04 -8.78 -14.98
N ALA A 98 -20.16 -8.48 -14.33
CA ALA A 98 -20.83 -9.37 -13.37
C ALA A 98 -22.36 -9.40 -13.58
N SER A 99 -22.82 -9.18 -14.81
CA SER A 99 -24.20 -9.44 -15.20
C SER A 99 -24.28 -10.64 -16.15
N GLU A 100 -24.16 -11.86 -15.59
CA GLU A 100 -24.86 -13.00 -16.18
C GLU A 100 -25.37 -13.90 -15.05
N PRO A 101 -26.70 -13.98 -14.81
CA PRO A 101 -27.25 -14.97 -13.90
C PRO A 101 -27.10 -16.34 -14.55
N ALA A 102 -26.52 -17.28 -13.81
CA ALA A 102 -26.46 -18.69 -14.16
C ALA A 102 -27.88 -19.24 -14.37
N ALA A 103 -28.38 -19.16 -15.60
CA ALA A 103 -29.56 -19.84 -16.07
C ALA A 103 -29.13 -20.97 -17.01
N MET A 104 -29.69 -22.15 -16.77
CA MET A 104 -29.68 -23.37 -17.58
C MET A 104 -28.41 -24.25 -17.58
N ALA A 105 -28.44 -25.30 -16.78
CA ALA A 105 -28.64 -26.65 -17.32
C ALA A 105 -29.20 -27.57 -16.22
N ALA A 106 -30.49 -27.87 -16.34
CA ALA A 106 -31.17 -28.96 -15.65
C ALA A 106 -31.05 -30.24 -16.47
#